data_AF-A0A7S2YZY2-F1
#
_entry.id   AF-A0A7S2YZY2-F1
#
_cell.length_a   1.000
_cell.length_b   1.000
_cell.length_c   1.000
_cell.angle_alpha   90.00
_cell.angle_beta   90.00
_cell.angle_gamma   90.00
#
_symmetry.space_group_name_H-M   'P 1'
#
loop_
_entity.id
_entity.type
_entity.pdbx_description
1 polymer ?
#
loop_
_entity_poly.entity_id
_entity_poly.type
_entity_poly.pdbx_seq_one_letter_code
_entity_poly.pdbx_strand_id
1 'polypeptide(L)'
;FKIVVVDAVHKLCMKFPSKFRSMMAFLSSILRDEGGFDYKKAIINAILGIVRTVAESKETALTHLCEFIEDCEFTYLSTQILHLLGEEGPRTAHPAKYIRYIYNRIILENATVRAAAVASLANFGLKCPQLKSRVRILLNRTLFDNDDEVRDRATLYLKLLDKQQGGEGEGGEGADAMANGNGNGVAGVNVAQVTKGMNVSLAGFEQALQEYLGNGAAE
;
A
#
# COMPACT_ATOMS: atom_id res chain seq x y z
N PHE A 1 2.82 -9.30 -32.07
CA PHE A 1 2.55 -7.97 -32.67
C PHE A 1 2.19 -6.91 -31.64
N LYS A 2 1.09 -7.02 -30.88
CA LYS A 2 0.67 -5.97 -29.91
C LYS A 2 1.75 -5.55 -28.88
N ILE A 3 2.50 -6.51 -28.32
CA ILE A 3 3.62 -6.22 -27.40
C ILE A 3 4.73 -5.38 -28.06
N VAL A 4 5.02 -5.61 -29.34
CA VAL A 4 6.03 -4.84 -30.09
C VAL A 4 5.60 -3.38 -30.25
N VAL A 5 4.30 -3.15 -30.44
CA VAL A 5 3.74 -1.78 -30.49
C VAL A 5 3.90 -1.08 -29.14
N VAL A 6 3.61 -1.78 -28.03
CA VAL A 6 3.80 -1.23 -26.67
C VAL A 6 5.26 -0.85 -26.42
N ASP A 7 6.20 -1.72 -26.80
CA ASP A 7 7.64 -1.45 -26.67
C ASP A 7 8.08 -0.26 -27.54
N ALA A 8 7.55 -0.14 -28.76
CA ALA A 8 7.81 1.01 -29.62
C ALA A 8 7.27 2.32 -29.03
N VAL A 9 6.06 2.32 -28.47
CA VAL A 9 5.47 3.49 -27.79
C VAL A 9 6.30 3.88 -26.57
N HIS A 10 6.73 2.90 -25.77
CA HIS A 10 7.60 3.14 -24.63
C HIS A 10 8.93 3.79 -25.05
N LYS A 11 9.63 3.21 -26.03
CA LYS A 11 10.89 3.76 -26.57
C LYS A 11 10.72 5.16 -27.13
N LEU A 12 9.61 5.43 -27.81
CA LEU A 12 9.31 6.75 -28.34
C LEU A 12 9.09 7.76 -27.19
N CYS A 13 8.47 7.35 -26.07
CA CYS A 13 8.31 8.21 -24.88
C CYS A 13 9.65 8.55 -24.25
N MET A 14 10.54 7.56 -24.15
CA MET A 14 11.90 7.78 -23.64
C MET A 14 12.69 8.76 -24.53
N LYS A 15 12.46 8.71 -25.85
CA LYS A 15 13.09 9.62 -26.81
C LYS A 15 12.48 11.03 -26.79
N PHE A 16 11.17 11.14 -26.53
CA PHE A 16 10.44 12.41 -26.51
C PHE A 16 9.58 12.56 -25.25
N PRO A 17 10.19 12.80 -24.06
CA PRO A 17 9.47 12.89 -22.79
C PRO A 17 8.34 13.92 -22.77
N SER A 18 8.47 15.03 -23.52
CA SER A 18 7.43 16.07 -23.61
C SER A 18 6.11 15.59 -24.22
N LYS A 19 6.09 14.42 -24.87
CA LYS A 19 4.90 13.81 -25.47
C LYS A 19 4.26 12.72 -24.60
N PHE A 20 4.71 12.58 -23.34
CA PHE A 20 4.23 11.52 -22.44
C PHE A 20 2.72 11.48 -22.30
N ARG A 21 2.01 12.62 -22.34
CA ARG A 21 0.55 12.68 -22.14
C ARG A 21 -0.21 11.84 -23.17
N SER A 22 0.10 12.01 -24.45
CA SER A 22 -0.54 11.24 -25.53
C SER A 22 -0.21 9.75 -25.45
N MET A 23 1.01 9.42 -25.02
CA MET A 23 1.47 8.04 -24.91
C MET A 23 0.88 7.33 -23.70
N MET A 24 0.80 8.03 -22.57
CA MET A 24 0.14 7.55 -21.36
C MET A 24 -1.34 7.32 -21.62
N ALA A 25 -2.02 8.22 -22.34
CA ALA A 25 -3.41 8.04 -22.73
C ALA A 25 -3.60 6.78 -23.60
N PHE A 26 -2.73 6.56 -24.59
CA PHE A 26 -2.76 5.35 -25.41
C PHE A 26 -2.54 4.08 -24.57
N LEU A 27 -1.48 4.04 -23.76
CA LEU A 27 -1.14 2.89 -22.91
C LEU A 27 -2.25 2.57 -21.91
N SER A 28 -2.85 3.59 -21.31
CA SER A 28 -3.91 3.43 -20.31
C SER A 28 -5.22 2.97 -20.93
N SER A 29 -5.52 3.38 -22.18
CA SER A 29 -6.66 2.86 -22.93
C SER A 29 -6.52 1.36 -23.17
N ILE A 30 -5.41 0.92 -23.75
CA ILE A 30 -5.19 -0.52 -24.02
C ILE A 30 -4.97 -1.35 -22.75
N LEU A 31 -4.61 -0.70 -21.63
CA LEU A 31 -4.56 -1.35 -20.32
C LEU A 31 -5.96 -1.69 -19.78
N ARG A 32 -7.02 -1.00 -20.22
CA ARG A 32 -8.40 -1.32 -19.82
C ARG A 32 -9.05 -2.40 -20.67
N ASP A 33 -8.68 -2.49 -21.95
CA ASP A 33 -9.23 -3.49 -22.88
C ASP A 33 -8.89 -4.93 -22.47
N GLU A 34 -9.66 -5.94 -22.86
CA GLU A 34 -9.27 -7.34 -22.58
C GLU A 34 -7.90 -7.71 -23.18
N GLY A 35 -7.13 -8.51 -22.45
CA GLY A 35 -5.83 -8.96 -22.94
C GLY A 35 -5.11 -9.92 -22.01
N GLY A 36 -4.32 -10.82 -22.60
CA GLY A 36 -3.56 -11.82 -21.85
C GLY A 36 -2.42 -11.23 -21.02
N PHE A 37 -1.96 -12.03 -20.06
CA PHE A 37 -0.94 -11.66 -19.08
C PHE A 37 0.30 -10.96 -19.66
N ASP A 38 0.97 -11.56 -20.65
CA ASP A 38 2.21 -11.00 -21.21
C ASP A 38 2.00 -9.63 -21.87
N TYR A 39 0.82 -9.43 -22.47
CA TYR A 39 0.46 -8.15 -23.07
C TYR A 39 0.24 -7.08 -22.00
N LYS A 40 -0.51 -7.40 -20.95
CA LYS A 40 -0.73 -6.51 -19.80
C LYS A 40 0.56 -6.17 -19.07
N LYS A 41 1.41 -7.17 -18.85
CA LYS A 41 2.74 -7.01 -18.26
C LYS A 41 3.61 -6.05 -19.08
N ALA A 42 3.60 -6.17 -20.41
CA ALA A 42 4.33 -5.25 -21.28
C ALA A 42 3.83 -3.80 -21.14
N ILE A 43 2.51 -3.60 -21.06
CA ILE A 43 1.91 -2.27 -20.89
C ILE A 43 2.30 -1.66 -19.53
N ILE A 44 2.18 -2.42 -18.45
CA ILE A 44 2.55 -1.96 -17.10
C ILE A 44 4.04 -1.61 -17.06
N ASN A 45 4.91 -2.45 -17.61
CA ASN A 45 6.34 -2.16 -17.70
C ASN A 45 6.64 -0.87 -18.47
N ALA A 46 5.90 -0.61 -19.56
CA ALA A 46 6.01 0.64 -20.31
C ALA A 46 5.58 1.85 -19.45
N ILE A 47 4.45 1.76 -18.75
CA ILE A 47 3.96 2.82 -17.84
C ILE A 47 5.00 3.08 -16.73
N LEU A 48 5.55 2.03 -16.13
CA LEU A 48 6.59 2.12 -15.10
C LEU A 48 7.85 2.83 -15.62
N GLY A 49 8.29 2.51 -16.85
CA GLY A 49 9.40 3.19 -17.50
C GLY A 49 9.17 4.68 -17.69
N ILE A 50 7.93 5.07 -18.06
CA ILE A 50 7.54 6.49 -18.16
C ILE A 50 7.56 7.16 -16.79
N VAL A 51 6.94 6.56 -15.77
CA VAL A 51 6.89 7.09 -14.39
C VAL A 51 8.27 7.35 -13.80
N ARG A 52 9.24 6.49 -14.10
CA ARG A 52 10.64 6.63 -13.64
C ARG A 52 11.40 7.74 -14.35
N THR A 53 10.99 8.09 -15.56
CA THR A 53 11.70 9.05 -16.42
C THR A 53 11.06 10.44 -16.41
N VAL A 54 9.73 10.50 -16.29
CA VAL A 54 8.94 11.72 -16.38
C VAL A 54 8.16 11.92 -15.07
N ALA A 55 8.70 12.72 -14.16
CA ALA A 55 8.07 12.94 -12.86
C ALA A 55 6.64 13.50 -12.96
N GLU A 56 6.35 14.33 -13.97
CA GLU A 56 5.01 14.89 -14.21
C GLU A 56 3.97 13.81 -14.56
N SER A 57 4.39 12.64 -15.08
CA SER A 57 3.46 11.57 -15.44
C SER A 57 2.98 10.76 -14.24
N LYS A 58 3.60 10.93 -13.06
CA LYS A 58 3.38 10.09 -11.88
C LYS A 58 1.92 10.02 -11.49
N GLU A 59 1.29 11.17 -11.27
CA GLU A 59 -0.08 11.19 -10.76
C GLU A 59 -1.07 10.54 -11.72
N THR A 60 -0.97 10.87 -13.02
CA THR A 60 -1.82 10.27 -14.06
C THR A 60 -1.61 8.77 -14.17
N ALA A 61 -0.36 8.31 -14.16
CA ALA A 61 -0.05 6.88 -14.24
C ALA A 61 -0.59 6.11 -13.03
N LEU A 62 -0.38 6.61 -11.81
CA LEU A 62 -0.86 5.96 -10.59
C LEU A 62 -2.39 5.86 -10.57
N THR A 63 -3.10 6.89 -11.06
CA THR A 63 -4.57 6.83 -11.20
C THR A 63 -5.00 5.70 -12.14
N HIS A 64 -4.39 5.60 -13.32
CA HIS A 64 -4.72 4.53 -14.27
C HIS A 64 -4.39 3.13 -13.76
N LEU A 65 -3.30 3.00 -13.00
CA LEU A 65 -2.94 1.74 -12.37
C LEU A 65 -3.90 1.36 -11.23
N CYS A 66 -4.39 2.34 -10.47
CA CYS A 66 -5.42 2.13 -9.45
C CYS A 66 -6.72 1.61 -10.06
N GLU A 67 -7.18 2.21 -11.16
CA GLU A 67 -8.37 1.75 -11.88
C GLU A 67 -8.16 0.33 -12.42
N PHE A 68 -6.98 0.02 -12.95
CA PHE A 68 -6.69 -1.31 -13.48
C PHE A 68 -6.74 -2.41 -12.41
N ILE A 69 -6.20 -2.17 -11.21
CA ILE A 69 -6.22 -3.19 -10.15
C ILE A 69 -7.62 -3.39 -9.53
N GLU A 70 -8.64 -2.62 -9.93
CA GLU A 70 -10.00 -2.88 -9.46
C GLU A 70 -10.60 -4.17 -9.98
N ASP A 71 -10.33 -4.48 -11.24
CA ASP A 71 -10.86 -5.64 -11.95
C ASP A 71 -9.75 -6.53 -12.51
N CYS A 72 -8.54 -6.44 -11.95
CA CYS A 72 -7.39 -7.21 -12.45
C CYS A 72 -7.43 -8.67 -11.99
N GLU A 73 -7.59 -9.59 -12.94
CA GLU A 73 -7.53 -11.04 -12.69
C GLU A 73 -6.10 -11.57 -12.42
N PHE A 74 -5.06 -10.79 -12.72
CA PHE A 74 -3.68 -11.25 -12.66
C PHE A 74 -3.02 -10.89 -11.33
N THR A 75 -3.02 -11.83 -10.38
CA THR A 75 -2.39 -11.69 -9.05
C THR A 75 -0.98 -11.08 -9.09
N TYR A 76 -0.13 -11.53 -10.01
CA TYR A 76 1.23 -10.99 -10.16
C TYR A 76 1.25 -9.52 -10.59
N LEU A 77 0.33 -9.07 -11.44
CA LEU A 77 0.27 -7.67 -11.86
C LEU A 77 -0.30 -6.79 -10.76
N SER A 78 -1.35 -7.25 -10.07
CA SER A 78 -1.94 -6.55 -8.92
C SER A 78 -0.91 -6.31 -7.82
N THR A 79 -0.13 -7.34 -7.46
CA THR A 79 0.93 -7.21 -6.44
C THR A 79 2.04 -6.24 -6.84
N GLN A 80 2.49 -6.25 -8.10
CA GLN A 80 3.47 -5.26 -8.59
C GLN A 80 2.96 -3.83 -8.53
N ILE A 81 1.71 -3.61 -8.95
CA ILE A 81 1.11 -2.29 -8.93
C ILE A 81 0.92 -1.81 -7.50
N LEU A 82 0.44 -2.69 -6.60
CA LEU A 82 0.32 -2.36 -5.18
C LEU A 82 1.68 -1.94 -4.60
N HIS A 83 2.74 -2.68 -4.89
CA HIS A 83 4.08 -2.31 -4.44
C HIS A 83 4.47 -0.90 -4.92
N LEU A 84 4.29 -0.61 -6.22
CA LEU A 84 4.53 0.73 -6.77
C LEU A 84 3.69 1.81 -6.06
N LEU A 85 2.40 1.55 -5.82
CA LEU A 85 1.52 2.50 -5.12
C LEU A 85 2.04 2.79 -3.71
N GLY A 86 2.53 1.77 -2.99
CA GLY A 86 3.15 1.95 -1.67
C GLY A 86 4.46 2.76 -1.72
N GLU A 87 5.19 2.71 -2.82
CA GLU A 87 6.45 3.46 -2.99
C GLU A 87 6.22 4.91 -3.44
N GLU A 88 5.42 5.12 -4.48
CA GLU A 88 5.23 6.41 -5.15
C GLU A 88 4.02 7.18 -4.61
N GLY A 89 2.95 6.50 -4.21
CA GLY A 89 1.71 7.13 -3.73
C GLY A 89 1.90 8.08 -2.54
N PRO A 90 2.71 7.75 -1.51
CA PRO A 90 2.99 8.65 -0.40
C PRO A 90 3.70 9.96 -0.79
N ARG A 91 4.32 10.01 -1.98
CA ARG A 91 5.06 11.17 -2.49
C ARG A 91 4.23 12.10 -3.39
N THR A 92 2.96 11.76 -3.61
CA THR A 92 2.04 12.58 -4.42
C THR A 92 1.49 13.77 -3.62
N ALA A 93 0.88 14.74 -4.29
CA ALA A 93 0.27 15.89 -3.61
C ALA A 93 -0.90 15.49 -2.69
N HIS A 94 -1.63 14.43 -3.06
CA HIS A 94 -2.83 13.98 -2.35
C HIS A 94 -2.78 12.48 -2.05
N PRO A 95 -1.91 12.02 -1.13
CA PRO A 95 -1.68 10.60 -0.88
C PRO A 95 -2.92 9.87 -0.36
N ALA A 96 -3.83 10.56 0.34
CA ALA A 96 -5.07 10.00 0.88
C ALA A 96 -5.95 9.35 -0.20
N LYS A 97 -5.93 9.85 -1.44
CA LYS A 97 -6.79 9.35 -2.53
C LYS A 97 -6.52 7.89 -2.88
N TYR A 98 -5.30 7.41 -2.67
CA TYR A 98 -4.88 6.04 -3.00
C TYR A 98 -5.28 5.01 -1.96
N ILE A 99 -5.56 5.44 -0.71
CA ILE A 99 -5.84 4.54 0.41
C ILE A 99 -7.06 3.65 0.12
N ARG A 100 -8.13 4.21 -0.44
CA ARG A 100 -9.34 3.47 -0.79
C ARG A 100 -9.06 2.34 -1.78
N TYR A 101 -8.29 2.63 -2.83
CA TYR A 101 -7.94 1.64 -3.85
C TYR A 101 -7.12 0.50 -3.27
N ILE A 102 -6.19 0.79 -2.35
CA ILE A 102 -5.35 -0.22 -1.70
C ILE A 102 -6.16 -1.04 -0.68
N TYR A 103 -6.93 -0.38 0.18
CA TYR A 103 -7.68 -1.06 1.25
C TYR A 103 -8.77 -1.97 0.69
N ASN A 104 -9.44 -1.60 -0.39
CA ASN A 104 -10.42 -2.48 -1.04
C ASN A 104 -9.77 -3.80 -1.51
N ARG A 105 -8.50 -3.79 -1.95
CA ARG A 105 -7.76 -5.01 -2.31
C ARG A 105 -7.47 -5.91 -1.12
N ILE A 106 -7.41 -5.37 0.11
CA ILE A 106 -7.29 -6.17 1.33
C ILE A 106 -8.57 -6.95 1.63
N ILE A 107 -9.73 -6.49 1.16
CA ILE A 107 -11.01 -7.14 1.46
C ILE A 107 -11.41 -8.12 0.36
N LEU A 108 -11.21 -7.73 -0.90
CA LEU A 108 -11.84 -8.37 -2.06
C LEU A 108 -10.98 -9.41 -2.77
N GLU A 109 -9.70 -9.55 -2.41
CA GLU A 109 -8.73 -10.33 -3.18
C GLU A 109 -8.20 -11.57 -2.45
N ASN A 110 -7.45 -12.40 -3.18
CA ASN A 110 -6.74 -13.54 -2.61
C ASN A 110 -5.61 -13.11 -1.65
N ALA A 111 -5.17 -14.03 -0.79
CA ALA A 111 -4.15 -13.81 0.23
C ALA A 111 -2.89 -13.08 -0.28
N THR A 112 -2.35 -13.48 -1.43
CA THR A 112 -1.13 -12.89 -2.01
C THR A 112 -1.29 -11.39 -2.28
N VAL A 113 -2.41 -11.00 -2.90
CA VAL A 113 -2.70 -9.60 -3.22
C VAL A 113 -2.99 -8.81 -1.93
N ARG A 114 -3.74 -9.39 -0.99
CA ARG A 114 -4.02 -8.78 0.31
C ARG A 114 -2.75 -8.49 1.09
N ALA A 115 -1.81 -9.43 1.11
CA ALA A 115 -0.56 -9.30 1.81
C ALA A 115 0.34 -8.20 1.20
N ALA A 116 0.32 -8.04 -0.13
CA ALA A 116 0.96 -6.91 -0.81
C ALA A 116 0.27 -5.58 -0.48
N ALA A 117 -1.07 -5.55 -0.47
CA ALA A 117 -1.82 -4.35 -0.15
C ALA A 117 -1.60 -3.87 1.30
N VAL A 118 -1.46 -4.80 2.25
CA VAL A 118 -1.06 -4.50 3.64
C VAL A 118 0.29 -3.77 3.69
N ALA A 119 1.30 -4.27 2.97
CA ALA A 119 2.61 -3.64 2.91
C ALA A 119 2.55 -2.24 2.27
N SER A 120 1.79 -2.11 1.17
CA SER A 120 1.58 -0.82 0.51
C SER A 120 0.90 0.18 1.42
N LEU A 121 -0.16 -0.23 2.12
CA LEU A 121 -0.91 0.63 3.03
C LEU A 121 -0.04 1.08 4.21
N ALA A 122 0.77 0.18 4.77
CA ALA A 122 1.71 0.51 5.84
C ALA A 122 2.72 1.58 5.41
N ASN A 123 3.23 1.52 4.17
CA ASN A 123 4.14 2.53 3.65
C ASN A 123 3.54 3.94 3.65
N PHE A 124 2.23 4.10 3.42
CA PHE A 124 1.57 5.40 3.58
C PHE A 124 1.60 5.87 5.03
N GLY A 125 1.32 4.98 5.98
CA GLY A 125 1.36 5.33 7.40
C GLY A 125 2.76 5.70 7.92
N LEU A 126 3.80 5.06 7.37
CA LEU A 126 5.21 5.30 7.74
C LEU A 126 5.78 6.58 7.12
N LYS A 127 5.32 6.96 5.92
CA LYS A 127 5.84 8.10 5.15
C LYS A 127 4.98 9.37 5.25
N CYS A 128 3.70 9.24 5.62
CA CYS A 128 2.75 10.35 5.75
C CYS A 128 2.21 10.41 7.19
N PRO A 129 2.82 11.23 8.08
CA PRO A 129 2.39 11.33 9.48
C PRO A 129 0.90 11.65 9.64
N GLN A 130 0.34 12.48 8.76
CA GLN A 130 -1.07 12.86 8.75
C GLN A 130 -2.02 11.68 8.42
N LEU A 131 -1.54 10.63 7.76
CA LEU A 131 -2.33 9.43 7.44
C LEU A 131 -2.10 8.29 8.43
N LYS A 132 -1.10 8.40 9.30
CA LYS A 132 -0.64 7.33 10.19
C LYS A 132 -1.76 6.74 11.06
N SER A 133 -2.54 7.61 11.72
CA SER A 133 -3.66 7.16 12.58
C SER A 133 -4.71 6.39 11.76
N ARG A 134 -5.09 6.92 10.59
CA ARG A 134 -6.07 6.28 9.70
C ARG A 134 -5.55 4.93 9.19
N VAL A 135 -4.31 4.87 8.72
CA VAL A 135 -3.66 3.63 8.27
C VAL A 135 -3.59 2.59 9.39
N ARG A 136 -3.27 3.01 10.62
CA ARG A 136 -3.24 2.12 11.79
C ARG A 136 -4.61 1.49 12.04
N ILE A 137 -5.70 2.25 11.97
CA ILE A 137 -7.06 1.70 12.15
C ILE A 137 -7.33 0.61 11.11
N LEU A 138 -7.01 0.88 9.84
CA LEU A 138 -7.21 -0.07 8.75
C LEU A 138 -6.36 -1.34 8.92
N LEU A 139 -5.09 -1.22 9.33
CA LEU A 139 -4.20 -2.36 9.58
C LEU A 139 -4.61 -3.19 10.82
N ASN A 140 -5.24 -2.59 11.84
CA ASN A 140 -5.76 -3.37 12.96
C ASN A 140 -6.85 -4.35 12.49
N ARG A 141 -7.62 -3.99 11.46
CA ARG A 141 -8.64 -4.88 10.89
C ARG A 141 -8.02 -6.10 10.21
N THR A 142 -6.82 -5.98 9.65
CA THR A 142 -6.14 -7.07 8.95
C THR A 142 -5.50 -8.09 9.90
N LEU A 143 -5.51 -7.85 11.21
CA LEU A 143 -5.16 -8.86 12.22
C LEU A 143 -6.19 -10.01 12.29
N PHE A 144 -7.41 -9.78 11.80
CA PHE A 144 -8.48 -10.79 11.75
C PHE A 144 -8.56 -11.48 10.39
N ASP A 145 -7.54 -11.32 9.54
CA ASP A 145 -7.49 -12.02 8.26
C ASP A 145 -7.43 -13.54 8.48
N ASN A 146 -7.97 -14.32 7.55
CA ASN A 146 -7.92 -15.79 7.60
C ASN A 146 -6.53 -16.35 7.27
N ASP A 147 -5.74 -15.61 6.49
CA ASP A 147 -4.40 -15.99 6.06
C ASP A 147 -3.32 -15.55 7.07
N ASP A 148 -2.39 -16.45 7.40
CA ASP A 148 -1.32 -16.22 8.36
C ASP A 148 -0.28 -15.21 7.88
N GLU A 149 0.15 -15.28 6.61
CA GLU A 149 1.09 -14.31 6.03
C GLU A 149 0.53 -12.88 6.08
N VAL A 150 -0.76 -12.71 5.80
CA VAL A 150 -1.43 -11.39 5.89
C VAL A 150 -1.43 -10.87 7.33
N ARG A 151 -1.82 -11.70 8.31
CA ARG A 151 -1.85 -11.32 9.73
C ARG A 151 -0.45 -10.98 10.26
N ASP A 152 0.57 -11.75 9.87
CA ASP A 152 1.95 -11.54 10.30
C ASP A 152 2.51 -10.22 9.77
N ARG A 153 2.25 -9.91 8.49
CA ARG A 153 2.61 -8.60 7.91
C ARG A 153 1.91 -7.46 8.63
N ALA A 154 0.61 -7.59 8.90
CA ALA A 154 -0.14 -6.57 9.62
C ALA A 154 0.46 -6.31 11.02
N THR A 155 0.76 -7.38 11.76
CA THR A 155 1.37 -7.31 13.09
C THR A 155 2.73 -6.63 13.05
N LEU A 156 3.57 -6.97 12.07
CA LEU A 156 4.88 -6.34 11.89
C LEU A 156 4.73 -4.83 11.65
N TYR A 157 3.90 -4.43 10.69
CA TYR A 157 3.75 -3.03 10.32
C TYR A 157 3.10 -2.18 11.41
N LEU A 158 2.14 -2.72 12.17
CA LEU A 158 1.57 -2.04 13.34
C LEU A 158 2.64 -1.73 14.38
N LYS A 159 3.53 -2.68 14.68
CA LYS A 159 4.67 -2.47 15.59
C LYS A 159 5.63 -1.39 15.06
N LEU A 160 5.89 -1.36 13.75
CA LEU A 160 6.75 -0.33 13.15
C LEU A 160 6.13 1.07 13.24
N LEU A 161 4.82 1.18 13.00
CA LEU A 161 4.08 2.44 13.15
C LEU A 161 4.12 2.94 14.60
N ASP A 162 4.00 2.03 15.59
CA ASP A 162 4.06 2.38 17.01
C ASP A 162 5.44 2.85 17.45
N LYS A 163 6.51 2.23 16.94
CA LYS A 163 7.88 2.69 17.22
C LYS A 163 8.14 4.11 16.74
N GLN A 164 7.58 4.50 15.59
CA GLN A 164 7.67 5.89 15.12
C GLN A 164 6.85 6.88 15.97
N GLN A 165 5.92 6.42 16.82
CA GLN A 165 5.18 7.30 17.73
C GLN A 165 5.98 7.61 19.01
N GLY A 166 6.83 6.68 19.46
CA GLY A 166 7.68 6.86 20.65
C GLY A 166 8.96 7.69 20.42
N GLY A 167 9.25 8.09 19.18
CA GLY A 167 10.50 8.81 18.83
C GLY A 167 10.43 10.33 18.90
N GLU A 168 9.26 10.93 19.10
CA GLU A 168 9.06 12.40 19.11
C GLU A 168 8.75 12.96 20.51
N GLY A 169 9.11 12.24 21.59
CA GLY A 169 8.67 12.60 22.95
C GLY A 169 9.62 12.27 24.12
N GLU A 170 10.92 12.04 23.90
CA GLU A 170 11.88 11.92 25.01
C GLU A 170 13.12 12.78 24.76
N GLY A 171 13.02 14.04 25.19
CA GLY A 171 14.14 14.99 25.24
C GLY A 171 13.78 16.14 26.18
N GLY A 172 14.03 15.98 27.48
CA GLY A 172 13.83 17.05 28.46
C GLY A 172 13.77 16.60 29.93
N GLU A 173 14.96 16.54 30.54
CA GLU A 173 15.28 16.82 31.96
C GLU A 173 14.90 15.84 33.09
N GLY A 174 15.93 15.51 33.89
CA GLY A 174 15.79 14.88 35.20
C GLY A 174 17.03 14.10 35.66
N ALA A 175 18.15 14.78 35.93
CA ALA A 175 19.24 14.20 36.71
C ALA A 175 18.81 14.06 38.17
N ASP A 176 18.90 12.84 38.74
CA ASP A 176 19.54 12.61 40.06
C ASP A 176 19.61 11.12 40.47
N ALA A 177 20.79 10.77 40.98
CA ALA A 177 21.16 9.78 42.01
C ALA A 177 20.71 8.29 41.96
N MET A 178 21.72 7.44 41.69
CA MET A 178 22.17 6.23 42.42
C MET A 178 21.15 5.30 43.12
N ALA A 179 21.15 4.01 42.72
CA ALA A 179 21.38 2.88 43.63
C ALA A 179 21.59 1.53 42.88
N ASN A 180 22.47 0.74 43.45
CA ASN A 180 23.06 -0.52 43.00
C ASN A 180 22.10 -1.72 43.19
N GLY A 181 22.17 -2.77 42.33
CA GLY A 181 21.35 -3.98 42.52
C GLY A 181 21.51 -5.04 41.42
N ASN A 182 22.45 -5.95 41.63
CA ASN A 182 22.73 -7.16 40.85
C ASN A 182 21.51 -8.13 40.83
N GLY A 183 21.16 -8.72 39.68
CA GLY A 183 20.03 -9.67 39.60
C GLY A 183 19.88 -10.37 38.24
N ASN A 184 20.40 -11.58 38.15
CA ASN A 184 20.28 -12.55 37.07
C ASN A 184 18.81 -12.99 36.82
N GLY A 185 18.37 -13.15 35.58
CA GLY A 185 17.02 -13.63 35.27
C GLY A 185 16.68 -13.74 33.78
N VAL A 186 17.06 -14.85 33.17
CA VAL A 186 16.56 -15.29 31.86
C VAL A 186 15.12 -15.79 32.04
N ALA A 187 14.14 -15.16 31.41
CA ALA A 187 12.77 -15.66 31.33
C ALA A 187 12.28 -15.65 29.88
N GLY A 188 12.09 -16.86 29.33
CA GLY A 188 11.67 -17.11 27.96
C GLY A 188 10.24 -16.61 27.68
N VAL A 189 10.04 -16.11 26.47
CA VAL A 189 8.72 -15.74 25.94
C VAL A 189 8.04 -17.02 25.45
N ASN A 190 6.90 -17.36 26.07
CA ASN A 190 6.11 -18.54 25.74
C ASN A 190 5.16 -18.21 24.56
N VAL A 191 5.40 -18.79 23.39
CA VAL A 191 4.75 -18.47 22.10
C VAL A 191 3.54 -19.39 21.84
N ALA A 192 2.54 -19.41 22.72
CA ALA A 192 1.44 -20.36 22.53
C ALA A 192 0.08 -19.92 23.10
N GLN A 193 -0.49 -18.76 22.71
CA GLN A 193 -1.94 -18.51 22.93
C GLN A 193 -2.67 -17.60 21.90
N VAL A 194 -2.08 -17.15 20.81
CA VAL A 194 -2.73 -16.14 19.94
C VAL A 194 -3.28 -16.74 18.64
N THR A 195 -4.25 -17.65 18.68
CA THR A 195 -5.17 -17.86 17.54
C THR A 195 -6.43 -18.59 17.98
N LYS A 196 -7.50 -17.85 18.27
CA LYS A 196 -8.87 -18.35 18.10
C LYS A 196 -9.58 -17.37 17.19
N GLY A 197 -9.72 -17.74 15.91
CA GLY A 197 -10.24 -16.88 14.86
C GLY A 197 -11.65 -16.40 15.17
N MET A 198 -11.86 -15.08 15.13
CA MET A 198 -13.18 -14.46 15.17
C MET A 198 -13.58 -14.08 13.74
N ASN A 199 -14.59 -14.75 13.20
CA ASN A 199 -15.23 -14.34 11.95
C ASN A 199 -15.94 -12.99 12.16
N VAL A 200 -15.51 -11.95 11.45
CA VAL A 200 -16.12 -10.60 11.54
C VAL A 200 -17.28 -10.51 10.55
N SER A 201 -18.44 -10.04 11.01
CA SER A 201 -19.65 -9.87 10.20
C SER A 201 -19.65 -8.60 9.35
N LEU A 202 -20.50 -8.56 8.31
CA LEU A 202 -20.69 -7.42 7.40
C LEU A 202 -20.97 -6.09 8.14
N ALA A 203 -21.70 -6.13 9.25
CA ALA A 203 -21.97 -4.98 10.10
C ALA A 203 -20.69 -4.34 10.67
N GLY A 204 -19.66 -5.15 10.93
CA GLY A 204 -18.35 -4.65 11.33
C GLY A 204 -17.67 -3.86 10.21
N PHE A 205 -17.89 -4.22 8.95
CA PHE A 205 -17.32 -3.48 7.82
C PHE A 205 -18.00 -2.12 7.64
N GLU A 206 -19.33 -2.05 7.75
CA GLU A 206 -20.08 -0.80 7.65
C GLU A 206 -19.71 0.18 8.77
N GLN A 207 -19.52 -0.30 9.99
CA GLN A 207 -19.13 0.54 11.12
C GLN A 207 -17.74 1.15 10.92
N ALA A 208 -16.77 0.37 10.44
CA ALA A 208 -15.42 0.87 10.17
C ALA A 208 -15.42 1.88 9.00
N LEU A 209 -16.27 1.69 7.99
CA LEU A 209 -16.42 2.62 6.88
C LEU A 209 -17.08 3.93 7.32
N GLN A 210 -18.08 3.88 8.19
CA GLN A 210 -18.69 5.07 8.78
C GLN A 210 -17.71 5.85 9.67
N GLU A 211 -16.89 5.16 10.46
CA GLU A 211 -15.84 5.81 11.26
C GLU A 211 -14.79 6.50 10.37
N TYR A 212 -14.43 5.87 9.25
CA TYR A 212 -13.57 6.47 8.24
C TYR A 212 -14.18 7.72 7.59
N LEU A 213 -15.47 7.68 7.22
CA LEU A 213 -16.18 8.77 6.56
C LEU A 213 -16.57 9.92 7.52
N GLY A 214 -16.92 9.61 8.77
CA GLY A 214 -17.34 10.58 9.78
C GLY A 214 -16.22 11.54 10.21
N ASN A 215 -14.96 11.10 10.13
CA ASN A 215 -13.78 11.92 10.40
C ASN A 215 -13.33 12.79 9.20
N GLY A 216 -14.13 12.88 8.13
CA GLY A 216 -13.84 13.63 6.91
C GLY A 216 -14.79 14.80 6.61
N ALA A 217 -15.74 15.14 7.49
CA ALA A 217 -16.74 16.17 7.24
C ALA A 217 -16.35 17.59 7.70
N ALA A 218 -15.11 17.79 8.15
CA ALA A 218 -14.60 19.10 8.53
C ALA A 218 -13.15 19.26 8.05
N GLU A 219 -12.98 19.51 6.75
CA GLU A 219 -11.87 20.27 6.14
C GLU A 219 -12.07 20.38 4.62
#